data_AF-A0A955RQ29-F1
#
_entry.id   AF-A0A955RQ29-F1
#
_cell.length_a   1.000
_cell.length_b   1.000
_cell.length_c   1.000
_cell.angle_alpha   90.00
_cell.angle_beta   90.00
_cell.angle_gamma   90.00
#
_symmetry.space_group_name_H-M   'P 1'
#
loop_
_entity.id
_entity.type
_entity.pdbx_description
1 polymer ?
#
loop_
_entity_poly.entity_id
_entity_poly.type
_entity_poly.pdbx_seq_one_letter_code
_entity_poly.pdbx_strand_id
1 'polypeptide(L)'
;MNFITPLFSLSFWFSYYATPFSPWVSKLILILLAVLALSSILLLLWKRQLKDIVKRHAASRLATCGITSVVVGLLLWLMTYENIPFLSARIFWLLWLGIFGTWKAMIFRRYQKEQRDARMTHDPERAAYEKYLPKPKGRK
;
A
#
# COMPACT_ATOMS: atom_id res chain seq x y z
N MET A 1 -0.47 -14.38 -33.08
CA MET A 1 -0.90 -14.63 -31.69
C MET A 1 0.32 -14.92 -30.85
N ASN A 2 0.79 -13.96 -30.06
CA ASN A 2 1.72 -14.08 -28.92
C ASN A 2 1.93 -12.66 -28.35
N PHE A 3 0.88 -12.04 -27.81
CA PHE A 3 0.94 -10.67 -27.24
C PHE A 3 1.51 -10.64 -25.81
N ILE A 4 1.76 -11.81 -25.21
CA ILE A 4 2.12 -11.96 -23.80
C ILE A 4 3.64 -12.01 -23.60
N THR A 5 4.39 -12.51 -24.60
CA THR A 5 5.85 -12.63 -24.55
C THR A 5 6.60 -11.31 -24.28
N PRO A 6 6.19 -10.13 -24.81
CA PRO A 6 6.88 -8.88 -24.48
C PRO A 6 6.61 -8.37 -23.06
N LEU A 7 5.56 -8.82 -22.38
CA LEU A 7 5.27 -8.36 -21.00
C LEU A 7 6.33 -8.84 -19.99
N PHE A 8 7.02 -9.93 -20.30
CA PHE A 8 8.10 -10.48 -19.47
C PHE A 8 9.50 -10.08 -19.94
N SER A 9 9.64 -9.35 -21.05
CA SER A 9 10.96 -8.88 -21.49
C SER A 9 11.35 -7.62 -20.72
N LEU A 10 12.51 -7.63 -20.07
CA LEU A 10 13.07 -6.42 -19.45
C LEU A 10 13.20 -5.27 -20.46
N SER A 11 13.51 -5.57 -21.72
CA SER A 11 13.59 -4.55 -22.78
C SER A 11 12.28 -3.78 -22.99
N PHE A 12 11.13 -4.39 -22.75
CA PHE A 12 9.82 -3.74 -22.88
C PHE A 12 9.57 -2.70 -21.79
N TRP A 13 10.09 -2.93 -20.58
CA TRP A 13 9.92 -2.05 -19.43
C TRP A 13 10.94 -0.90 -19.39
N PHE A 14 12.14 -1.13 -19.95
CA PHE A 14 13.25 -0.18 -19.99
C PHE A 14 13.41 0.55 -21.33
N SER A 15 12.43 0.43 -22.25
CA SER A 15 12.46 1.14 -23.52
C SER A 15 12.27 2.65 -23.33
N TYR A 16 13.23 3.45 -23.79
CA TYR A 16 13.22 4.91 -23.65
C TYR A 16 12.11 5.60 -24.47
N TYR A 17 11.68 4.97 -25.57
CA TYR A 17 10.55 5.43 -26.39
C TYR A 17 9.29 4.69 -25.97
N ALA A 18 8.48 5.34 -25.13
CA ALA A 18 7.18 4.82 -24.74
C ALA A 18 6.23 4.89 -25.93
N THR A 19 6.05 3.78 -26.63
CA THR A 19 4.87 3.61 -27.48
C THR A 19 3.63 3.70 -26.60
N PRO A 20 2.61 4.48 -26.99
CA PRO A 20 1.40 4.64 -26.21
C PRO A 20 0.80 3.28 -25.90
N PHE A 21 0.33 3.09 -24.67
CA PHE A 21 -0.32 1.84 -24.29
C PHE A 21 -1.51 1.57 -25.20
N SER A 22 -1.75 0.30 -25.50
CA SER A 22 -2.98 -0.11 -26.16
C SER A 22 -4.19 0.47 -25.39
N PRO A 23 -5.24 0.96 -26.08
CA PRO A 23 -6.43 1.54 -25.45
C PRO A 23 -7.10 0.62 -24.43
N TRP A 24 -6.88 -0.69 -24.54
CA TRP A 24 -7.37 -1.68 -23.58
C TRP A 24 -6.59 -1.65 -22.25
N VAL A 25 -5.26 -1.51 -22.31
CA VAL A 25 -4.39 -1.45 -21.13
C VAL A 25 -4.64 -0.16 -20.35
N SER A 26 -4.81 0.97 -21.03
CA SER A 26 -5.13 2.25 -20.36
C SER A 26 -6.47 2.19 -19.62
N LYS A 27 -7.51 1.55 -20.21
CA LYS A 27 -8.79 1.31 -19.53
C LYS A 27 -8.64 0.41 -18.30
N LEU A 28 -7.86 -0.68 -18.40
CA LEU A 28 -7.59 -1.56 -17.25
C LEU A 28 -6.92 -0.82 -16.10
N ILE A 29 -5.91 0.01 -16.39
CA ILE A 29 -5.23 0.83 -15.38
C ILE A 29 -6.22 1.78 -14.69
N LEU A 30 -7.07 2.46 -15.46
CA LEU A 30 -8.10 3.34 -14.90
C LEU A 30 -9.10 2.59 -14.01
N ILE A 31 -9.57 1.42 -14.44
CA ILE A 31 -10.46 0.57 -13.63
C ILE A 31 -9.76 0.18 -12.32
N LEU A 32 -8.49 -0.23 -12.39
CA LEU A 32 -7.71 -0.59 -11.21
C LEU A 32 -7.54 0.60 -10.26
N LEU A 33 -7.26 1.80 -10.77
CA LEU A 33 -7.18 3.02 -9.97
C LEU A 33 -8.54 3.40 -9.35
N ALA A 34 -9.64 3.23 -10.10
CA ALA A 34 -11.00 3.49 -9.60
C ALA A 34 -11.37 2.53 -8.45
N VAL A 35 -11.07 1.24 -8.58
CA VAL A 35 -11.26 0.25 -7.52
C VAL A 35 -10.38 0.58 -6.30
N LEU A 36 -9.13 0.98 -6.54
CA LEU A 36 -8.22 1.42 -5.47
C LEU A 36 -8.77 2.66 -4.73
N ALA A 37 -9.32 3.63 -5.46
CA ALA A 37 -9.94 4.82 -4.90
C ALA A 37 -11.18 4.47 -4.06
N LEU A 38 -12.09 3.66 -4.60
CA LEU A 38 -13.29 3.19 -3.90
C LEU A 38 -12.93 2.44 -2.62
N SER A 39 -11.98 1.50 -2.68
CA SER A 39 -11.52 0.76 -1.49
C SER A 39 -10.92 1.67 -0.42
N SER A 40 -10.17 2.70 -0.82
CA SER A 40 -9.58 3.68 0.09
C SER A 40 -10.65 4.54 0.79
N ILE A 41 -11.69 4.96 0.06
CA ILE A 41 -12.83 5.70 0.60
C ILE A 41 -13.64 4.82 1.56
N LEU A 42 -13.92 3.57 1.17
CA LEU A 42 -14.62 2.61 2.03
C LEU A 42 -13.86 2.38 3.33
N LEU A 43 -12.53 2.27 3.30
CA LEU A 43 -11.70 2.18 4.50
C LEU A 43 -11.80 3.43 5.38
N LEU A 44 -11.85 4.64 4.79
CA LEU A 44 -12.05 5.88 5.54
C LEU A 44 -13.42 5.97 6.22
N LEU A 45 -14.46 5.43 5.60
CA LEU A 45 -15.79 5.37 6.18
C LEU A 45 -15.84 4.31 7.28
N TRP A 46 -15.32 3.12 7.01
CA TRP A 46 -15.34 1.99 7.94
C TRP A 46 -14.52 2.26 9.21
N LYS A 47 -13.44 3.06 9.13
CA LYS A 47 -12.64 3.42 10.32
C LYS A 47 -13.45 4.11 11.42
N ARG A 48 -14.59 4.74 11.07
CA ARG A 48 -15.48 5.39 12.04
C ARG A 48 -16.23 4.39 12.92
N GLN A 49 -16.42 3.17 12.44
CA GLN A 49 -17.12 2.10 13.17
C GLN A 49 -16.17 1.22 14.02
N LEU A 50 -14.86 1.36 13.84
CA LEU A 50 -13.86 0.59 14.59
C LEU A 50 -13.71 1.16 16.01
N LYS A 51 -14.13 0.39 17.01
CA LYS A 51 -13.91 0.69 18.44
C LYS A 51 -12.46 0.50 18.87
N ASP A 52 -11.75 -0.38 18.17
CA ASP A 52 -10.40 -0.82 18.50
C ASP A 52 -9.34 0.15 17.94
N ILE A 53 -8.56 0.76 18.83
CA ILE A 53 -7.62 1.86 18.49
C ILE A 53 -6.56 1.37 17.49
N VAL A 54 -6.07 0.14 17.66
CA VAL A 54 -5.04 -0.46 16.80
C VAL A 54 -5.57 -0.64 15.37
N LYS A 55 -6.79 -1.18 15.24
CA LYS A 55 -7.45 -1.37 13.93
C LYS A 55 -7.74 -0.03 13.26
N ARG A 56 -8.19 0.97 14.04
CA ARG A 56 -8.45 2.32 13.53
C ARG A 56 -7.18 3.00 13.02
N HIS A 57 -6.06 2.86 13.73
CA HIS A 57 -4.78 3.42 13.31
C HIS A 57 -4.27 2.75 12.02
N ALA A 58 -4.35 1.41 11.94
CA ALA A 58 -3.97 0.66 10.75
C ALA A 58 -4.85 1.01 9.54
N ALA A 59 -6.17 1.09 9.72
CA ALA A 59 -7.12 1.50 8.68
C ALA A 59 -6.83 2.92 8.17
N SER A 60 -6.48 3.86 9.07
CA SER A 60 -6.11 5.22 8.67
C SER A 60 -4.83 5.24 7.83
N ARG A 61 -3.80 4.47 8.21
CA ARG A 61 -2.55 4.38 7.44
C ARG A 61 -2.77 3.74 6.07
N LEU A 62 -3.58 2.67 6.01
CA LEU A 62 -3.93 2.02 4.75
C LEU A 62 -4.73 2.95 3.83
N ALA A 63 -5.67 3.71 4.38
CA ALA A 63 -6.43 4.70 3.61
C ALA A 63 -5.52 5.81 3.04
N THR A 64 -4.61 6.37 3.84
CA THR A 64 -3.65 7.37 3.36
C THR A 64 -2.72 6.80 2.27
N CYS A 65 -2.24 5.57 2.45
CA CYS A 65 -1.45 4.86 1.45
C CYS A 65 -2.24 4.65 0.15
N GLY A 66 -3.50 4.23 0.24
CA GLY A 66 -4.37 4.06 -0.92
C GLY A 66 -4.65 5.36 -1.67
N ILE A 67 -4.98 6.44 -0.96
CA ILE A 67 -5.24 7.76 -1.56
C ILE A 67 -4.00 8.31 -2.24
N THR A 68 -2.85 8.30 -1.56
CA THR A 68 -1.58 8.76 -2.15
C THR A 68 -1.23 7.94 -3.39
N SER A 69 -1.45 6.63 -3.35
CA SER A 69 -1.21 5.75 -4.50
C SER A 69 -2.15 6.05 -5.68
N VAL A 70 -3.43 6.32 -5.43
CA VAL A 70 -4.38 6.76 -6.46
C VAL A 70 -3.95 8.08 -7.07
N VAL A 71 -3.55 9.06 -6.26
CA VAL A 71 -3.10 10.38 -6.74
C VAL A 71 -1.85 10.24 -7.61
N VAL A 72 -0.85 9.50 -7.15
CA VAL A 72 0.38 9.25 -7.93
C VAL A 72 0.06 8.43 -9.19
N GLY A 73 -0.80 7.43 -9.10
CA GLY A 73 -1.21 6.62 -10.25
C GLY A 73 -1.97 7.42 -11.31
N LEU A 74 -2.84 8.34 -10.91
CA LEU A 74 -3.52 9.28 -11.81
C LEU A 74 -2.52 10.23 -12.47
N LEU A 75 -1.56 10.74 -11.71
CA LEU A 75 -0.50 11.60 -12.24
C LEU A 75 0.34 10.86 -13.31
N LEU A 76 0.76 9.63 -13.02
CA LEU A 76 1.48 8.78 -13.97
C LEU A 76 0.64 8.48 -15.21
N TRP A 77 -0.66 8.21 -15.03
CA TRP A 77 -1.58 8.02 -16.14
C TRP A 77 -1.69 9.26 -17.03
N LEU A 78 -1.81 10.45 -16.44
CA LEU A 78 -1.87 11.72 -17.17
C LEU A 78 -0.57 11.99 -17.93
N MET A 79 0.59 11.77 -17.30
CA MET A 79 1.90 11.89 -17.97
C MET A 79 2.07 10.91 -19.14
N THR A 80 1.47 9.73 -19.03
CA THR A 80 1.44 8.74 -20.11
C THR A 80 0.49 9.17 -21.22
N TYR A 81 -0.65 9.78 -20.89
CA TYR A 81 -1.62 10.31 -21.86
C TYR A 81 -1.02 11.45 -22.70
N GLU A 82 -0.29 12.36 -22.06
CA GLU A 82 0.43 13.47 -22.70
C GLU A 82 1.70 13.01 -23.45
N ASN A 83 2.05 11.71 -23.40
CA ASN A 83 3.24 11.11 -24.02
C ASN A 83 4.54 11.88 -23.71
N ILE A 84 4.71 12.35 -22.47
CA ILE A 84 5.92 13.07 -22.07
C ILE A 84 7.12 12.10 -22.16
N PRO A 85 8.15 12.36 -22.97
CA PRO A 85 9.14 11.34 -23.37
C PRO A 85 9.82 10.62 -22.20
N PHE A 86 10.19 11.34 -21.15
CA PHE A 86 10.89 10.78 -20.00
C PHE A 86 9.92 10.25 -18.93
N LEU A 87 8.86 10.99 -18.64
CA LEU A 87 7.91 10.70 -17.54
C LEU A 87 6.86 9.65 -17.88
N SER A 88 6.67 9.33 -19.17
CA SER A 88 5.80 8.24 -19.62
C SER A 88 6.47 6.86 -19.63
N ALA A 89 7.73 6.77 -19.19
CA ALA A 89 8.46 5.51 -19.16
C ALA A 89 7.74 4.45 -18.32
N ARG A 90 7.60 3.24 -18.86
CA ARG A 90 6.87 2.14 -18.23
C ARG A 90 7.46 1.72 -16.88
N ILE A 91 8.75 2.01 -16.66
CA ILE A 91 9.45 1.76 -15.40
C ILE A 91 8.80 2.48 -14.21
N PHE A 92 8.19 3.65 -14.41
CA PHE A 92 7.52 4.38 -13.33
C PHE A 92 6.30 3.62 -12.79
N TRP A 93 5.62 2.84 -13.64
CA TRP A 93 4.53 1.97 -13.20
C TRP A 93 5.02 0.82 -12.33
N LEU A 94 6.16 0.21 -12.68
CA LEU A 94 6.78 -0.83 -11.85
C LEU A 94 7.29 -0.27 -10.54
N LEU A 95 7.94 0.89 -10.58
CA LEU A 95 8.46 1.57 -9.40
C LEU A 95 7.30 1.99 -8.47
N TRP A 96 6.22 2.53 -9.02
CA TRP A 96 5.01 2.84 -8.27
C TRP A 96 4.42 1.59 -7.59
N LEU A 97 4.28 0.49 -8.33
CA LEU A 97 3.74 -0.77 -7.80
C LEU A 97 4.68 -1.34 -6.71
N GLY A 98 5.99 -1.25 -6.91
CA GLY A 98 7.00 -1.66 -5.92
C GLY A 98 6.95 -0.83 -4.64
N ILE A 99 6.86 0.50 -4.75
CA ILE A 99 6.72 1.39 -3.60
C ILE A 99 5.40 1.13 -2.88
N PHE A 100 4.29 1.03 -3.61
CA PHE A 100 2.99 0.73 -3.04
C PHE A 100 2.98 -0.61 -2.29
N GLY A 101 3.52 -1.66 -2.91
CA GLY A 101 3.61 -3.00 -2.33
C GLY A 101 4.49 -3.05 -1.07
N THR A 102 5.68 -2.46 -1.12
CA THR A 102 6.58 -2.39 0.04
C THR A 102 5.98 -1.59 1.18
N TRP A 103 5.33 -0.45 0.89
CA TRP A 103 4.69 0.37 1.91
C TRP A 103 3.50 -0.36 2.55
N LYS A 104 2.66 -1.03 1.76
CA LYS A 104 1.58 -1.87 2.28
C LYS A 104 2.11 -3.01 3.17
N ALA A 105 3.19 -3.67 2.75
CA ALA A 105 3.84 -4.72 3.54
C ALA A 105 4.39 -4.19 4.87
N MET A 106 4.96 -2.98 4.89
CA MET A 106 5.40 -2.34 6.12
C MET A 106 4.25 -2.02 7.07
N ILE A 107 3.12 -1.52 6.56
CA ILE A 107 1.92 -1.26 7.38
C ILE A 107 1.39 -2.57 7.97
N PHE A 108 1.32 -3.63 7.16
CA PHE A 108 0.87 -4.94 7.61
C PHE A 108 1.78 -5.55 8.69
N ARG A 109 3.11 -5.50 8.50
CA ARG A 109 4.09 -5.95 9.49
C ARG A 109 3.97 -5.19 10.81
N ARG A 110 3.80 -3.87 10.75
CA ARG A 110 3.59 -3.04 11.95
C ARG A 110 2.28 -3.39 12.65
N TYR A 111 1.19 -3.57 11.91
CA TYR A 111 -0.09 -3.97 12.46
C TYR A 111 -0.02 -5.34 13.15
N GLN A 112 0.64 -6.34 12.55
CA GLN A 112 0.83 -7.65 13.19
C GLN A 112 1.63 -7.54 14.49
N LYS A 113 2.66 -6.69 14.51
CA LYS A 113 3.45 -6.43 15.73
C LYS A 113 2.59 -5.77 16.81
N GLU A 114 1.90 -4.68 16.49
CA GLU A 114 1.02 -3.97 17.43
C GLU A 114 -0.11 -4.87 17.96
N GLN A 115 -0.69 -5.72 17.10
CA GLN A 115 -1.66 -6.74 17.50
C GLN A 115 -1.08 -7.77 18.49
N ARG A 116 0.14 -8.24 18.23
CA ARG A 116 0.82 -9.21 19.09
C ARG A 116 1.13 -8.61 20.45
N ASP A 117 1.62 -7.37 20.48
CA ASP A 117 1.95 -6.65 21.69
C ASP A 117 0.66 -6.37 22.50
N ALA A 118 -0.42 -5.92 21.85
CA ALA A 118 -1.71 -5.69 22.51
C ALA A 118 -2.32 -6.96 23.14
N ARG A 119 -2.14 -8.13 22.50
CA ARG A 119 -2.54 -9.42 23.08
C ARG A 119 -1.71 -9.78 24.31
N MET A 120 -0.42 -9.46 24.30
CA MET A 120 0.47 -9.74 25.44
C MET A 120 0.14 -8.87 26.67
N THR A 121 -0.33 -7.63 26.48
CA THR A 121 -0.68 -6.73 27.60
C THR A 121 -2.02 -7.07 28.24
N HIS A 122 -2.95 -7.64 27.47
CA HIS A 122 -4.28 -8.03 27.94
C HIS A 122 -4.36 -9.47 28.45
N ASP A 123 -3.24 -10.18 28.51
CA ASP A 123 -3.18 -11.55 29.00
C ASP A 123 -3.25 -11.55 30.56
N PRO A 124 -4.36 -11.97 31.19
CA PRO A 124 -4.51 -11.93 32.64
C PRO A 124 -3.46 -12.80 33.34
N GLU A 125 -2.98 -13.85 32.67
CA GLU A 125 -1.91 -14.73 33.14
C GLU A 125 -0.57 -13.98 33.28
N ARG A 126 -0.27 -13.06 32.36
CA ARG A 126 0.92 -12.22 32.44
C ARG A 126 0.79 -11.12 33.48
N ALA A 127 -0.38 -10.50 33.60
CA ALA A 127 -0.64 -9.54 34.68
C ALA A 127 -0.50 -10.19 36.07
N ALA A 128 -0.95 -11.46 36.20
CA ALA A 128 -0.73 -12.26 37.39
C ALA A 128 0.76 -12.57 37.60
N TYR A 129 1.49 -12.95 36.54
CA TYR A 129 2.93 -13.22 36.62
C TYR A 129 3.76 -11.96 36.95
N GLU A 130 3.45 -10.81 36.35
CA GLU A 130 4.08 -9.50 36.60
C GLU A 130 3.83 -8.98 38.01
N LYS A 131 2.73 -9.37 38.65
CA LYS A 131 2.48 -9.07 40.06
C LYS A 131 3.52 -9.73 40.97
N TYR A 132 4.05 -10.90 40.59
CA TYR A 132 5.05 -11.65 41.36
C TYR A 132 6.49 -11.41 40.90
N LEU A 133 6.70 -10.68 39.80
CA LEU A 133 8.02 -10.28 39.36
C LEU A 133 8.57 -9.16 40.27
N PRO A 134 9.77 -9.32 40.85
CA PRO A 134 10.40 -8.28 41.63
C PRO A 134 10.65 -7.06 40.75
N LYS A 135 10.00 -5.93 41.05
CA LYS A 135 10.20 -4.69 40.31
C LYS A 135 11.65 -4.23 40.51
N PRO A 136 12.41 -3.98 39.42
CA PRO A 136 13.78 -3.53 39.54
C PRO A 136 13.82 -2.21 40.31
N LYS A 137 14.56 -2.20 41.42
CA LYS A 137 14.66 -1.06 42.34
C LYS A 137 15.57 0.00 41.72
N GLY A 138 14.96 0.93 40.98
CA GLY A 138 15.53 2.25 40.67
C GLY A 138 16.46 2.33 39.46
N ARG A 139 16.07 3.15 38.49
CA ARG A 139 17.01 4.05 37.82
C ARG A 139 16.45 5.45 38.06
N LYS A 140 17.03 6.14 39.06
CA LYS A 140 16.83 7.59 39.24
C LYS A 140 17.43 8.31 38.04
#